data_AF-X0YK42-F1
#
_entry.id   AF-X0YK42-F1
#
_cell.length_a   1.000
_cell.length_b   1.000
_cell.length_c   1.000
_cell.angle_alpha   90.00
_cell.angle_beta   90.00
_cell.angle_gamma   90.00
#
_symmetry.space_group_name_H-M   'P 1'
#
loop_
_entity.id
_entity.type
_entity.pdbx_description
1 polymer ?
#
loop_
_entity_poly.entity_id
_entity_poly.type
_entity_poly.pdbx_seq_one_letter_code
_entity_poly.pdbx_strand_id
1 'polypeptide(L)'
;MGRSVTGQGNAELEYKDVQLKADEIVVNLDSLDLTAREEVDLQIRNRRLTGKDLTYNLRSETGTIQSIRWKEGVFFYKAEKAHFSSEVVDLKRVDFTTCDHSLPHYKMRAGTIKVYPGDKIIMKGVTLYLGSLPIFWTPYLIQYLHKEKSLFISEE
;
A
#
# COMPACT_ATOMS: atom_id res chain seq x y z
N MET A 1 -14.12 16.70 26.99
CA MET A 1 -14.02 15.27 26.68
C MET A 1 -14.37 15.13 25.22
N GLY A 2 -13.44 14.64 24.39
CA GLY A 2 -13.71 14.45 22.97
C GLY A 2 -14.72 13.33 22.75
N ARG A 3 -15.51 13.41 21.69
CA ARG A 3 -16.47 12.36 21.32
C ARG A 3 -15.75 11.27 20.55
N SER A 4 -15.83 10.03 21.03
CA SER A 4 -15.27 8.86 20.34
C SER A 4 -16.35 7.82 20.10
N VAL A 5 -16.25 7.12 18.98
CA VAL A 5 -17.06 5.94 18.64
C VAL A 5 -16.12 4.75 18.53
N THR A 6 -16.48 3.65 19.18
CA THR A 6 -15.71 2.40 19.13
C THR A 6 -16.61 1.28 18.63
N GLY A 7 -16.16 0.56 17.61
CA GLY A 7 -16.73 -0.70 17.16
C GLY A 7 -15.75 -1.85 17.42
N GLN A 8 -16.27 -3.01 17.82
CA GLN A 8 -15.48 -4.22 18.09
C GLN A 8 -16.22 -5.44 17.54
N GLY A 9 -15.45 -6.47 17.13
CA GLY A 9 -15.95 -7.75 16.64
C GLY A 9 -16.53 -7.64 15.23
N ASN A 10 -15.66 -7.69 14.21
CA ASN A 10 -16.01 -7.43 12.81
C ASN A 10 -16.60 -6.02 12.60
N ALA A 11 -15.94 -5.01 13.14
CA ALA A 11 -16.36 -3.63 12.99
C ALA A 11 -16.21 -3.19 11.53
N GLU A 12 -17.21 -2.47 11.03
CA GLU A 12 -17.24 -1.92 9.68
C GLU A 12 -17.49 -0.41 9.75
N LEU A 13 -16.73 0.34 8.96
CA LEU A 13 -16.85 1.78 8.82
C LEU A 13 -16.92 2.14 7.34
N GLU A 14 -17.93 2.94 7.01
CA GLU A 14 -18.07 3.54 5.69
C GLU A 14 -18.09 5.06 5.83
N TYR A 15 -17.22 5.75 5.08
CA TYR A 15 -17.15 7.20 5.07
C TYR A 15 -16.67 7.70 3.70
N LYS A 16 -17.55 8.39 2.94
CA LYS A 16 -17.29 8.81 1.55
C LYS A 16 -16.85 7.61 0.69
N ASP A 17 -15.65 7.66 0.11
CA ASP A 17 -15.06 6.60 -0.72
C ASP A 17 -14.27 5.55 0.08
N VAL A 18 -14.30 5.64 1.42
CA VAL A 18 -13.55 4.77 2.33
C VAL A 18 -14.48 3.71 2.91
N GLN A 19 -14.13 2.45 2.70
CA GLN A 19 -14.71 1.31 3.38
C GLN A 19 -13.61 0.60 4.17
N LEU A 20 -13.85 0.35 5.45
CA LEU A 20 -12.88 -0.23 6.37
C LEU A 20 -13.53 -1.31 7.20
N LYS A 21 -12.90 -2.47 7.26
CA LYS A 21 -13.25 -3.56 8.18
C LYS A 21 -12.04 -3.92 9.03
N ALA A 22 -12.27 -4.19 10.31
CA ALA A 22 -11.24 -4.63 11.25
C ALA A 22 -11.90 -5.25 12.50
N ASP A 23 -11.11 -5.87 13.37
CA ASP A 23 -11.61 -6.40 14.63
C ASP A 23 -11.99 -5.28 15.61
N GLU A 24 -11.21 -4.21 15.62
CA GLU A 24 -11.50 -3.00 16.41
C GLU A 24 -11.31 -1.76 15.55
N ILE A 25 -12.29 -0.86 15.58
CA ILE A 25 -12.22 0.47 14.97
C ILE A 25 -12.58 1.50 16.04
N VAL A 26 -11.71 2.48 16.25
CA VAL A 26 -11.96 3.63 17.13
C VAL A 26 -11.85 4.90 16.31
N VAL A 27 -12.85 5.78 16.41
CA VAL A 27 -12.89 7.05 15.70
C VAL A 27 -13.11 8.19 16.69
N ASN A 28 -12.23 9.18 16.69
CA ASN A 28 -12.46 10.46 17.35
C ASN A 28 -13.26 11.36 16.41
N LEU A 29 -14.48 11.74 16.79
CA LEU A 29 -15.38 12.51 15.94
C LEU A 29 -15.01 14.00 15.85
N ASP A 30 -14.22 14.51 16.78
CA ASP A 30 -13.81 15.92 16.78
C ASP A 30 -12.59 16.13 15.85
N SER A 31 -11.56 15.27 15.97
CA SER A 31 -10.36 15.33 15.12
C SER A 31 -10.49 14.55 13.81
N LEU A 32 -11.41 13.58 13.75
CA LEU A 32 -11.55 12.58 12.69
C LEU A 32 -10.35 11.63 12.57
N ASP A 33 -9.64 11.40 13.68
CA ASP A 33 -8.64 10.36 13.80
C ASP A 33 -9.30 8.99 13.95
N LEU A 34 -8.90 8.06 13.11
CA LEU A 34 -9.33 6.68 13.07
C LEU A 34 -8.15 5.77 13.40
N THR A 35 -8.38 4.79 14.25
CA THR A 35 -7.46 3.66 14.46
C THR A 35 -8.21 2.36 14.22
N ALA A 36 -7.61 1.46 13.45
CA ALA A 36 -8.13 0.12 13.26
C ALA A 36 -7.06 -0.93 13.55
N ARG A 37 -7.42 -1.95 14.32
CA ARG A 37 -6.50 -2.99 14.79
C ARG A 37 -6.98 -4.35 14.36
N GLU A 38 -5.99 -5.17 14.02
CA GLU A 38 -6.15 -6.56 13.56
C GLU A 38 -7.05 -6.71 12.32
N GLU A 39 -6.67 -7.65 11.45
CA GLU A 39 -7.43 -7.98 10.22
C GLU A 39 -7.94 -6.78 9.41
N VAL A 40 -7.13 -5.72 9.29
CA VAL A 40 -7.54 -4.50 8.61
C VAL A 40 -7.72 -4.77 7.12
N ASP A 41 -8.91 -4.52 6.61
CA ASP A 41 -9.27 -4.52 5.20
C ASP A 41 -9.77 -3.14 4.81
N LEU A 42 -8.93 -2.40 4.08
CA LEU A 42 -9.17 -1.02 3.69
C LEU A 42 -9.39 -0.97 2.19
N GLN A 43 -10.55 -0.44 1.80
CA GLN A 43 -10.88 -0.13 0.42
C GLN A 43 -11.08 1.37 0.28
N ILE A 44 -10.31 1.99 -0.61
CA ILE A 44 -10.44 3.41 -0.98
C ILE A 44 -10.63 3.47 -2.48
N ARG A 45 -11.80 3.93 -2.92
CA ARG A 45 -12.20 3.92 -4.34
C ARG A 45 -12.05 2.51 -4.95
N ASN A 46 -11.12 2.34 -5.90
CA ASN A 46 -10.88 1.07 -6.59
C ASN A 46 -9.65 0.31 -6.06
N ARG A 47 -9.04 0.77 -4.96
CA ARG A 47 -7.85 0.14 -4.38
C ARG A 47 -8.23 -0.53 -3.07
N ARG A 48 -7.89 -1.80 -2.94
CA ARG A 48 -8.07 -2.59 -1.73
C ARG A 48 -6.74 -3.09 -1.22
N LEU A 49 -6.50 -2.90 0.07
CA LEU A 49 -5.30 -3.38 0.75
C LEU A 49 -5.69 -3.99 2.09
N THR A 50 -4.95 -5.00 2.51
CA THR A 50 -5.08 -5.59 3.84
C THR A 50 -3.84 -5.32 4.66
N GLY A 51 -3.96 -5.30 5.98
CA GLY A 51 -2.83 -5.04 6.86
C GLY A 51 -3.15 -5.22 8.34
N LYS A 52 -2.33 -4.60 9.17
CA LYS A 52 -2.49 -4.52 10.62
C LYS A 52 -2.20 -3.10 11.09
N ASP A 53 -2.81 -2.71 12.19
CA ASP A 53 -2.54 -1.44 12.88
C ASP A 53 -2.58 -0.22 11.95
N LEU A 54 -3.77 0.10 11.47
CA LEU A 54 -4.04 1.30 10.68
C LEU A 54 -4.28 2.48 11.62
N THR A 55 -3.59 3.58 11.36
CA THR A 55 -3.96 4.91 11.84
C THR A 55 -4.25 5.79 10.64
N TYR A 56 -5.37 6.50 10.63
CA TYR A 56 -5.80 7.30 9.49
C TYR A 56 -6.59 8.51 9.95
N ASN A 57 -6.30 9.69 9.43
CA ASN A 57 -7.11 10.87 9.67
C ASN A 57 -8.02 11.12 8.46
N LEU A 58 -9.33 11.04 8.66
CA LEU A 58 -10.32 11.17 7.58
C LEU A 58 -10.43 12.61 7.02
N ARG A 59 -9.90 13.60 7.74
CA ARG A 59 -9.90 15.02 7.33
C ARG A 59 -8.72 15.35 6.42
N SER A 60 -7.51 14.98 6.84
CA SER A 60 -6.28 15.22 6.06
C SER A 60 -5.97 14.12 5.05
N GLU A 61 -6.72 13.01 5.08
CA GLU A 61 -6.53 11.83 4.23
C GLU A 61 -5.12 11.22 4.37
N THR A 62 -4.51 11.38 5.54
CA THR A 62 -3.18 10.87 5.85
C THR A 62 -3.24 9.70 6.82
N GLY A 63 -2.32 8.75 6.69
CA GLY A 63 -2.31 7.62 7.60
C GLY A 63 -1.08 6.73 7.50
N THR A 64 -1.06 5.71 8.35
CA THR A 64 -0.02 4.70 8.41
C THR A 64 -0.65 3.34 8.61
N ILE A 65 -0.16 2.31 7.92
CA ILE A 65 -0.57 0.92 8.16
C ILE A 65 0.66 0.02 8.12
N GLN A 66 0.60 -1.10 8.84
CA GLN A 66 1.65 -2.09 8.95
C GLN A 66 1.28 -3.41 8.28
N SER A 67 2.28 -4.24 7.97
CA SER A 67 2.12 -5.61 7.47
C SER A 67 1.17 -5.73 6.27
N ILE A 68 1.35 -4.84 5.31
CA ILE A 68 0.42 -4.54 4.23
C ILE A 68 0.54 -5.58 3.13
N ARG A 69 -0.59 -5.98 2.58
CA ARG A 69 -0.66 -6.79 1.37
C ARG A 69 -1.69 -6.22 0.43
N TRP A 70 -1.37 -6.16 -0.86
CA TRP A 70 -2.32 -5.79 -1.89
C TRP A 70 -1.98 -6.48 -3.20
N LYS A 71 -2.95 -6.50 -4.11
CA LYS A 71 -2.81 -7.02 -5.46
C LYS A 71 -3.11 -5.91 -6.45
N GLU A 72 -2.25 -5.74 -7.43
CA GLU A 72 -2.43 -4.78 -8.52
C GLU A 72 -2.10 -5.50 -9.84
N GLY A 73 -3.08 -5.66 -10.72
CA GLY A 73 -2.95 -6.48 -11.92
C GLY A 73 -2.51 -7.92 -11.59
N VAL A 74 -1.40 -8.35 -12.18
CA VAL A 74 -0.80 -9.68 -11.95
C VAL A 74 0.17 -9.71 -10.77
N PHE A 75 0.47 -8.57 -10.15
CA PHE A 75 1.46 -8.47 -9.08
C PHE A 75 0.83 -8.54 -7.69
N PHE A 76 1.49 -9.30 -6.82
CA PHE A 76 1.23 -9.36 -5.40
C PHE A 76 2.32 -8.59 -4.67
N TYR A 77 1.91 -7.71 -3.77
CA TYR A 77 2.81 -6.87 -3.01
C TYR A 77 2.67 -7.14 -1.52
N LYS A 78 3.80 -7.06 -0.81
CA LYS A 78 3.86 -7.09 0.65
C LYS A 78 4.78 -5.97 1.10
N ALA A 79 4.32 -5.11 2.00
CA ALA A 79 5.13 -4.06 2.60
C ALA A 79 5.08 -4.15 4.11
N GLU A 80 6.18 -3.82 4.77
CA GLU A 80 6.17 -3.78 6.23
C GLU A 80 5.37 -2.59 6.76
N LYS A 81 5.52 -1.42 6.12
CA LYS A 81 4.87 -0.18 6.53
C LYS A 81 4.59 0.69 5.32
N ALA A 82 3.42 1.33 5.30
CA ALA A 82 3.10 2.43 4.40
C ALA A 82 2.75 3.66 5.21
N HIS A 83 3.11 4.80 4.67
CA HIS A 83 2.54 6.09 5.01
C HIS A 83 1.79 6.60 3.79
N PHE A 84 0.52 6.97 3.97
CA PHE A 84 -0.33 7.52 2.92
C PHE A 84 -0.51 9.01 3.14
N SER A 85 -0.38 9.77 2.05
CA SER A 85 -0.91 11.11 1.92
C SER A 85 -1.48 11.29 0.52
N SER A 86 -2.18 12.40 0.29
CA SER A 86 -2.69 12.78 -1.04
C SER A 86 -1.56 13.04 -2.05
N GLU A 87 -0.38 13.46 -1.59
CA GLU A 87 0.74 13.85 -2.44
C GLU A 87 1.72 12.70 -2.69
N VAL A 88 1.98 11.87 -1.68
CA VAL A 88 3.00 10.82 -1.74
C VAL A 88 2.60 9.61 -0.90
N VAL A 89 2.86 8.43 -1.43
CA VAL A 89 2.78 7.18 -0.66
C VAL A 89 4.19 6.65 -0.45
N ASP A 90 4.58 6.52 0.81
CA ASP A 90 5.90 6.05 1.22
C ASP A 90 5.78 4.64 1.80
N LEU A 91 6.39 3.66 1.12
CA LEU A 91 6.40 2.26 1.52
C LEU A 91 7.80 1.83 1.95
N LYS A 92 7.89 0.99 2.97
CA LYS A 92 9.14 0.41 3.49
C LYS A 92 9.13 -1.10 3.38
N ARG A 93 10.30 -1.66 3.01
CA ARG A 93 10.58 -3.09 2.84
C ARG A 93 9.48 -3.76 2.01
N VAL A 94 9.46 -3.46 0.72
CA VAL A 94 8.42 -3.92 -0.20
C VAL A 94 8.92 -5.12 -1.00
N ASP A 95 8.24 -6.25 -0.85
CA ASP A 95 8.42 -7.43 -1.69
C ASP A 95 7.29 -7.46 -2.73
N PHE A 96 7.64 -7.70 -4.01
CA PHE A 96 6.66 -7.88 -5.08
C PHE A 96 7.03 -9.01 -6.04
N THR A 97 6.01 -9.70 -6.55
CA THR A 97 6.13 -10.87 -7.44
C THR A 97 4.83 -11.07 -8.21
N THR A 98 4.87 -11.74 -9.38
CA THR A 98 3.64 -12.23 -10.04
C THR A 98 3.25 -13.64 -9.63
N CYS A 99 4.04 -14.29 -8.79
CA CYS A 99 3.79 -15.66 -8.31
C CYS A 99 3.08 -15.60 -6.95
N ASP A 100 1.93 -16.26 -6.83
CA ASP A 100 1.10 -16.26 -5.61
C ASP A 100 1.45 -17.36 -4.60
N HIS A 101 2.42 -18.22 -4.92
CA HIS A 101 2.90 -19.26 -4.02
C HIS A 101 3.54 -18.71 -2.73
N SER A 102 3.46 -19.49 -1.64
CA SER A 102 4.05 -19.15 -0.34
C SER A 102 5.55 -18.88 -0.42
N LEU A 103 6.26 -19.67 -1.24
CA LEU A 103 7.63 -19.45 -1.67
C LEU A 103 7.63 -19.11 -3.17
N PRO A 104 7.66 -17.82 -3.54
CA PRO A 104 7.60 -17.45 -4.94
C PRO A 104 8.91 -17.82 -5.64
N HIS A 105 8.81 -18.33 -6.87
CA HIS A 105 9.98 -18.68 -7.69
C HIS A 105 10.92 -17.48 -7.93
N TYR A 106 10.37 -16.27 -7.89
CA TYR A 106 11.15 -15.05 -7.94
C TYR A 106 10.45 -13.94 -7.15
N LYS A 107 11.22 -12.97 -6.67
CA LYS A 107 10.68 -11.74 -6.08
C LYS A 107 11.63 -10.59 -6.24
N MET A 108 11.10 -9.38 -6.29
CA MET A 108 11.87 -8.16 -6.16
C MET A 108 11.62 -7.58 -4.77
N ARG A 109 12.68 -7.14 -4.10
CA ARG A 109 12.62 -6.46 -2.81
C ARG A 109 13.17 -5.06 -2.96
N ALA A 110 12.37 -4.05 -2.66
CA ALA A 110 12.80 -2.68 -2.53
C ALA A 110 12.91 -2.28 -1.05
N GLY A 111 13.98 -1.58 -0.68
CA GLY A 111 14.13 -1.02 0.67
C GLY A 111 13.07 0.05 0.95
N THR A 112 12.86 0.96 0.00
CA THR A 112 11.85 2.01 0.05
C THR A 112 11.21 2.20 -1.32
N ILE A 113 9.90 2.41 -1.36
CA ILE A 113 9.19 2.87 -2.56
C ILE A 113 8.48 4.18 -2.23
N LYS A 114 8.67 5.20 -3.06
CA LYS A 114 7.90 6.45 -3.04
C LYS A 114 7.03 6.50 -4.28
N VAL A 115 5.72 6.61 -4.11
CA VAL A 115 4.77 6.76 -5.21
C VAL A 115 4.27 8.20 -5.21
N TYR A 116 4.49 8.89 -6.32
CA TYR A 116 3.90 10.19 -6.62
C TYR A 116 2.73 9.94 -7.57
N PRO A 117 1.47 9.97 -7.08
CA PRO A 117 0.31 9.64 -7.90
C PRO A 117 0.26 10.48 -9.18
N GLY A 118 0.14 9.81 -10.34
CA GLY A 118 0.08 10.47 -11.64
C GLY A 118 1.42 10.93 -12.24
N ASP A 119 2.53 10.85 -11.51
CA ASP A 119 3.88 11.26 -11.98
C ASP A 119 4.81 10.06 -12.11
N LYS A 120 5.31 9.53 -10.98
CA LYS A 120 6.33 8.46 -10.97
C LYS A 120 6.36 7.63 -9.70
N ILE A 121 6.99 6.48 -9.80
CA ILE A 121 7.34 5.57 -8.71
C ILE A 121 8.86 5.52 -8.61
N ILE A 122 9.42 5.77 -7.43
CA ILE A 122 10.85 5.67 -7.15
C ILE A 122 11.08 4.55 -6.15
N MET A 123 11.82 3.53 -6.59
CA MET A 123 12.22 2.40 -5.76
C MET A 123 13.71 2.49 -5.45
N LYS A 124 14.09 2.34 -4.18
CA LYS A 124 15.48 2.42 -3.72
C LYS A 124 15.96 1.09 -3.15
N GLY A 125 17.19 0.71 -3.47
CA GLY A 125 17.82 -0.52 -3.02
C GLY A 125 17.01 -1.73 -3.45
N VAL A 126 16.85 -1.92 -4.75
CA VAL A 126 16.05 -2.99 -5.32
C VAL A 126 16.93 -4.21 -5.57
N THR A 127 16.56 -5.35 -4.99
CA THR A 127 17.23 -6.63 -5.20
C THR A 127 16.25 -7.60 -5.86
N LEU A 128 16.66 -8.22 -6.98
CA LEU A 128 15.94 -9.34 -7.59
C LEU A 128 16.46 -10.66 -7.01
N TYR A 129 15.52 -11.50 -6.59
CA TYR A 129 15.77 -12.84 -6.08
C TYR A 129 15.14 -13.89 -6.99
N LEU A 130 15.86 -14.97 -7.24
CA LEU A 130 15.30 -16.25 -7.72
C LEU A 130 15.26 -17.22 -6.54
N GLY A 131 14.06 -17.55 -6.07
CA GLY A 131 13.84 -18.18 -4.78
C GLY A 131 14.44 -17.34 -3.65
N SER A 132 15.48 -17.85 -2.99
CA SER A 132 16.25 -17.16 -1.94
C SER A 132 17.56 -16.52 -2.44
N LEU A 133 17.99 -16.79 -3.68
CA LEU A 133 19.26 -16.33 -4.22
C LEU A 133 19.15 -14.91 -4.79
N PRO A 134 19.89 -13.91 -4.26
CA PRO A 134 19.95 -12.58 -4.88
C PRO A 134 20.79 -12.64 -6.14
N ILE A 135 20.20 -12.28 -7.29
CA ILE A 135 20.88 -12.36 -8.59
C ILE A 135 21.23 -11.00 -9.19
N PHE A 136 20.53 -9.95 -8.79
CA PHE A 136 20.76 -8.60 -9.29
C PHE A 136 20.38 -7.55 -8.24
N TRP A 137 21.15 -6.48 -8.18
CA TRP A 137 20.90 -5.34 -7.29
C TRP A 137 21.05 -4.02 -8.05
N THR A 138 20.16 -3.08 -7.79
CA THR A 138 20.27 -1.69 -8.26
C THR A 138 19.96 -0.71 -7.14
N PRO A 139 20.72 0.41 -7.04
CA PRO A 139 20.45 1.43 -6.03
C PRO A 139 19.12 2.17 -6.27
N TYR A 140 18.73 2.35 -7.54
CA TYR A 140 17.53 3.10 -7.92
C TYR A 140 16.84 2.47 -9.12
N LEU A 141 15.51 2.44 -9.07
CA LEU A 141 14.63 2.12 -10.21
C LEU A 141 13.49 3.14 -10.22
N ILE A 142 13.31 3.83 -11.35
CA ILE A 142 12.29 4.88 -11.51
C ILE A 142 11.35 4.46 -12.63
N GLN A 143 10.05 4.51 -12.35
CA GLN A 143 8.99 4.23 -13.33
C GLN A 143 8.08 5.45 -13.43
N TYR A 144 7.97 6.04 -14.61
CA TYR A 144 7.03 7.13 -14.86
C TYR A 144 5.63 6.57 -15.18
N LEU A 145 4.59 7.26 -14.73
CA LEU A 145 3.19 6.84 -14.85
C LEU A 145 2.45 7.55 -16.00
N HIS A 146 3.13 8.39 -16.78
CA HIS A 146 2.53 9.04 -17.94
C HIS A 146 2.12 8.03 -19.03
N LYS A 147 0.86 8.13 -19.46
CA LYS A 147 0.22 7.30 -20.48
C LYS A 147 0.64 7.65 -21.93
N GLU A 148 1.53 8.61 -22.14
CA GLU A 148 2.02 8.96 -23.48
C GLU A 148 3.54 9.14 -23.48
N LYS A 149 4.23 8.04 -23.77
CA LYS A 149 5.37 7.94 -24.68
C LYS A 149 5.74 6.47 -24.79
N SER A 150 4.89 5.71 -25.51
CA SER A 150 5.37 4.53 -26.21
C SER A 150 6.38 5.01 -27.25
N LEU A 151 7.64 5.05 -26.86
CA LEU A 151 8.74 5.25 -27.79
C LEU A 151 8.87 3.94 -28.59
N PHE A 152 8.44 4.01 -29.85
CA PHE A 152 8.71 3.08 -30.95
C PHE A 152 8.12 1.67 -30.88
N ILE A 153 6.91 1.50 -31.43
CA ILE A 153 6.67 0.54 -32.53
C ILE A 153 5.70 1.24 -33.49
N SER A 154 6.22 1.72 -34.62
CA SER A 154 5.42 1.93 -35.82
C SER A 154 5.17 0.54 -36.41
N GLU A 155 3.92 0.07 -36.40
CA GLU A 155 3.50 -1.02 -37.29
C GLU A 155 3.16 -0.38 -38.64
N GLU A 156 3.89 -0.77 -39.69
CA GLU A 156 3.40 -0.76 -41.07
C GLU A 156 2.37 -1.86 -41.28
#